data_AF-A0A409X4G4-F1
#
_entry.id   AF-A0A409X4G4-F1
#
_cell.length_a   1.000
_cell.length_b   1.000
_cell.length_c   1.000
_cell.angle_alpha   90.00
_cell.angle_beta   90.00
_cell.angle_gamma   90.00
#
_symmetry.space_group_name_H-M   'P 1'
#
loop_
_entity.id
_entity.type
_entity.pdbx_description
1 polymer ?
#
loop_
_entity_poly.entity_id
_entity_poly.type
_entity_poly.pdbx_seq_one_letter_code
_entity_poly.pdbx_strand_id
1 'polypeptide(L)'
;MFCHVSSEQVVGVHDVSSVYHVPLLLQSQRIVEYLTKRLKLDEVYRMPVIGRRVKGVIGGEVNGTATPASVSGESDTESEKAVKEEIKRVWAERKAKGAELGKRWKELTAGQERLFDTVTIALVGKYTDLKDSYMSVTKALEHSAFRVHRKLTIHWVESSDLEPETQETNPKRYHDAWRAVVGANGILVPGGFGHRGTEGMMLAIKYAREQKVPFLGICLGFQLAVIEWARNVLDIPSATSAEFHHAQPEHPLIVFMPEISRTHMGGTMRLGLRPTVFEEGTEGWCKIRKLYGGKGKIWERHRHRYEVNPEYVQRLVKSGMLFVGKDEKGERMQVCELKDHPFFVGLQAHPEFCTRPLNPSPAFLGFVAASCGAEVLTEQIELQLKTFKPPHPEGAMISEAQLRSASDANVRSATGGVEESKTDDKDKGDAASLHMEVVQAVNEDV
;
A
#
# COMPACT_ATOMS: atom_id res chain seq x y z
N MET A 1 -6.80 -42.40 12.49
CA MET A 1 -7.91 -43.35 12.71
C MET A 1 -9.26 -42.61 12.70
N PHE A 2 -9.50 -41.66 13.61
CA PHE A 2 -10.80 -40.95 13.71
C PHE A 2 -11.19 -40.09 12.49
N CYS A 3 -10.23 -39.48 11.81
CA CYS A 3 -10.51 -38.61 10.65
C CYS A 3 -10.42 -39.32 9.29
N HIS A 4 -10.18 -40.65 9.26
CA HIS A 4 -9.99 -41.43 8.03
C HIS A 4 -8.94 -40.87 7.03
N VAL A 5 -7.90 -40.21 7.54
CA VAL A 5 -6.75 -39.71 6.76
C VAL A 5 -5.47 -40.46 7.12
N SER A 6 -4.51 -40.47 6.19
CA SER A 6 -3.15 -40.98 6.45
C SER A 6 -2.44 -40.09 7.48
N SER A 7 -1.54 -40.67 8.27
CA SER A 7 -0.72 -39.91 9.22
C SER A 7 0.14 -38.85 8.55
N GLU A 8 0.58 -39.09 7.30
CA GLU A 8 1.33 -38.12 6.49
C GLU A 8 0.53 -36.86 6.13
N GLN A 9 -0.80 -36.88 6.29
CA GLN A 9 -1.69 -35.75 6.02
C GLN A 9 -2.00 -34.93 7.27
N VAL A 10 -1.52 -35.37 8.44
CA VAL A 10 -1.70 -34.66 9.70
C VAL A 10 -0.52 -33.69 9.89
N VAL A 11 -0.79 -32.39 9.78
CA VAL A 11 0.20 -31.33 9.91
C VAL A 11 0.01 -30.62 11.24
N GLY A 12 1.06 -30.55 12.04
CA GLY A 12 1.08 -29.80 13.30
C GLY A 12 1.51 -28.36 13.09
N VAL A 13 0.65 -27.40 13.41
CA VAL A 13 0.99 -25.97 13.44
C VAL A 13 0.86 -25.50 14.89
N HIS A 14 2.00 -25.26 15.53
CA HIS A 14 2.06 -24.72 16.89
C HIS A 14 2.28 -23.21 16.87
N ASP A 15 2.09 -22.56 18.01
CA ASP A 15 2.36 -21.13 18.18
C ASP A 15 3.86 -20.87 17.95
N VAL A 16 4.16 -20.21 16.82
CA VAL A 16 5.50 -19.79 16.44
C VAL A 16 5.74 -18.34 16.82
N SER A 17 7.00 -17.96 16.99
CA SER A 17 7.40 -16.60 17.38
C SER A 17 7.00 -15.51 16.36
N SER A 18 6.76 -15.90 15.12
CA SER A 18 6.37 -14.99 14.04
C SER A 18 5.63 -15.72 12.92
N VAL A 19 4.72 -15.02 12.24
CA VAL A 19 3.96 -15.55 11.09
C VAL A 19 4.87 -16.01 9.94
N TYR A 20 6.10 -15.48 9.86
CA TYR A 20 7.06 -15.85 8.81
C TYR A 20 7.70 -17.23 9.02
N HIS A 21 7.56 -17.83 10.20
CA HIS A 21 8.02 -19.21 10.47
C HIS A 21 7.03 -20.26 9.97
N VAL A 22 5.75 -19.91 9.77
CA VAL A 22 4.72 -20.86 9.33
C VAL A 22 5.08 -21.53 8.01
N PRO A 23 5.52 -20.82 6.94
CA PRO A 23 5.97 -21.48 5.70
C PRO A 23 7.12 -22.47 5.91
N LEU A 24 8.07 -22.18 6.81
CA LEU A 24 9.20 -23.05 7.10
C LEU A 24 8.76 -24.31 7.87
N LEU A 25 7.83 -24.16 8.81
CA LEU A 25 7.24 -25.26 9.57
C LEU A 25 6.42 -26.20 8.66
N LEU A 26 5.67 -25.65 7.72
CA LEU A 26 4.93 -26.44 6.74
C LEU A 26 5.89 -27.15 5.78
N GLN A 27 6.98 -26.48 5.37
CA GLN A 27 8.00 -27.09 4.52
C GLN A 27 8.72 -28.25 5.22
N SER A 28 9.06 -28.14 6.51
CA SER A 28 9.70 -29.25 7.26
C SER A 28 8.79 -30.47 7.41
N GLN A 29 7.47 -30.27 7.29
CA GLN A 29 6.46 -31.34 7.32
C GLN A 29 6.10 -31.88 5.94
N ARG A 30 6.92 -31.59 4.91
CA ARG A 30 6.82 -32.15 3.56
C ARG A 30 5.51 -31.84 2.82
N ILE A 31 4.88 -30.70 3.13
CA ILE A 31 3.62 -30.32 2.47
C ILE A 31 3.81 -30.10 0.96
N VAL A 32 4.99 -29.63 0.54
CA VAL A 32 5.30 -29.36 -0.87
C VAL A 32 5.32 -30.65 -1.66
N GLU A 33 5.98 -31.68 -1.15
CA GLU A 33 6.05 -33.02 -1.75
C GLU A 33 4.68 -33.67 -1.83
N TYR A 34 3.88 -33.55 -0.76
CA TYR A 34 2.52 -34.04 -0.72
C TYR A 34 1.63 -33.35 -1.78
N LEU A 35 1.63 -32.02 -1.85
CA LEU A 35 0.83 -31.26 -2.82
C LEU A 35 1.28 -31.53 -4.27
N THR A 36 2.58 -31.63 -4.53
CA THR A 36 3.13 -31.99 -5.84
C THR A 36 2.60 -33.34 -6.31
N LYS A 37 2.63 -34.36 -5.44
CA LYS A 37 2.11 -35.70 -5.75
C LYS A 37 0.59 -35.69 -5.90
N ARG A 38 -0.13 -35.06 -4.98
CA ARG A 38 -1.60 -35.09 -4.91
C ARG A 38 -2.25 -34.36 -6.07
N LEU A 39 -1.72 -33.19 -6.42
CA LEU A 39 -2.21 -32.34 -7.51
C LEU A 39 -1.53 -32.66 -8.85
N LYS A 40 -0.62 -33.65 -8.88
CA LYS A 40 0.13 -34.07 -10.07
C LYS A 40 0.82 -32.89 -10.75
N LEU A 41 1.45 -32.02 -9.97
CA LEU A 41 2.08 -30.79 -10.49
C LEU A 41 3.25 -31.12 -11.43
N ASP A 42 3.91 -32.27 -11.24
CA ASP A 42 4.91 -32.79 -12.16
C ASP A 42 4.31 -33.41 -13.45
N GLU A 43 3.00 -33.67 -13.52
CA GLU A 43 2.30 -34.11 -14.74
C GLU A 43 1.73 -32.94 -15.56
N VAL A 44 1.51 -31.77 -14.95
CA VAL A 44 1.19 -30.51 -15.67
C VAL A 44 2.28 -30.18 -16.71
N TYR A 45 3.51 -30.64 -16.45
CA TYR A 45 4.64 -30.67 -17.38
C TYR A 45 4.39 -31.44 -18.69
N ARG A 46 3.47 -32.41 -18.71
CA ARG A 46 3.21 -33.30 -19.85
C ARG A 46 2.06 -32.86 -20.74
N MET A 47 1.25 -31.88 -20.34
CA MET A 47 0.20 -31.37 -21.21
C MET A 47 0.84 -30.47 -22.27
N PRO A 48 0.67 -30.75 -23.58
CA PRO A 48 1.01 -29.78 -24.60
C PRO A 48 0.13 -28.56 -24.34
N VAL A 49 0.75 -27.39 -24.20
CA VAL A 49 0.05 -26.13 -24.36
C VAL A 49 -0.40 -26.09 -25.82
N ILE A 50 -1.58 -26.66 -26.11
CA ILE A 50 -2.24 -26.50 -27.40
C ILE A 50 -2.38 -25.00 -27.57
N GLY A 51 -1.66 -24.45 -28.56
CA GLY A 51 -1.58 -23.02 -28.78
C GLY A 51 -2.95 -22.42 -29.04
N ARG A 52 -3.64 -21.96 -27.98
CA ARG A 52 -4.63 -20.89 -28.14
C ARG A 52 -3.86 -19.59 -28.29
N ARG A 53 -3.52 -19.32 -29.55
CA ARG A 53 -3.40 -17.97 -30.07
C ARG A 53 -4.70 -17.25 -29.68
N VAL A 54 -4.66 -16.38 -28.68
CA VAL A 54 -5.74 -15.42 -28.46
C VAL A 54 -5.65 -14.44 -29.63
N LYS A 55 -6.35 -14.74 -30.72
CA LYS A 55 -6.76 -13.75 -31.73
C LYS A 55 -8.25 -13.52 -31.55
N GLY A 56 -8.62 -12.24 -31.51
CA GLY A 56 -9.95 -11.77 -31.15
C GLY A 56 -11.07 -12.26 -32.06
N VAL A 57 -12.28 -12.13 -31.50
CA VAL A 57 -13.53 -11.70 -32.14
C VAL A 57 -13.74 -12.18 -33.59
N ILE A 58 -14.65 -13.14 -33.78
CA ILE A 58 -15.88 -13.07 -34.61
C ILE A 58 -16.51 -14.49 -34.66
N GLY A 59 -17.80 -14.54 -34.26
CA GLY A 59 -18.89 -15.49 -34.55
C GLY A 59 -18.66 -16.92 -35.05
N GLY A 60 -19.39 -17.86 -34.44
CA GLY A 60 -19.82 -19.12 -35.07
C GLY A 60 -19.93 -20.30 -34.11
N GLU A 61 -21.15 -20.66 -33.72
CA GLU A 61 -21.49 -21.94 -33.06
C GLU A 61 -21.19 -23.13 -33.97
N VAL A 62 -20.63 -24.22 -33.42
CA VAL A 62 -20.88 -25.57 -33.96
C VAL A 62 -20.88 -26.60 -32.81
N ASN A 63 -22.03 -27.24 -32.61
CA ASN A 63 -22.23 -28.42 -31.77
C ASN A 63 -21.53 -29.66 -32.37
N GLY A 64 -20.94 -30.51 -31.54
CA GLY A 64 -20.47 -31.83 -31.97
C GLY A 64 -19.87 -32.66 -30.85
N THR A 65 -20.61 -33.66 -30.39
CA THR A 65 -20.17 -34.75 -29.52
C THR A 65 -19.28 -35.72 -30.31
N ALA A 66 -18.08 -36.05 -29.79
CA ALA A 66 -17.29 -37.18 -30.30
C ALA A 66 -16.51 -37.86 -29.17
N THR A 67 -16.73 -39.16 -29.04
CA THR A 67 -16.05 -40.13 -28.17
C THR A 67 -14.60 -40.37 -28.61
N PRO A 68 -13.71 -40.88 -27.72
CA PRO A 68 -12.28 -40.99 -28.00
C PRO A 68 -11.98 -42.29 -28.74
N ALA A 69 -11.53 -42.18 -30.00
CA ALA A 69 -10.89 -43.28 -30.72
C ALA A 69 -9.36 -43.17 -30.58
N SER A 70 -8.76 -44.31 -30.25
CA SER A 70 -7.33 -44.56 -30.18
C SER A 70 -6.59 -44.18 -31.47
N VAL A 71 -5.55 -43.36 -31.35
CA VAL A 71 -4.52 -43.22 -32.39
C VAL A 71 -3.15 -43.45 -31.75
N SER A 72 -2.55 -44.56 -32.15
CA SER A 72 -1.12 -44.84 -32.03
C SER A 72 -0.43 -44.29 -33.29
N GLY A 73 0.78 -43.74 -33.16
CA GLY A 73 1.59 -43.31 -34.30
C GLY A 73 2.40 -42.05 -34.03
N GLU A 74 3.70 -42.26 -33.80
CA GLU A 74 4.73 -41.22 -33.66
C GLU A 74 4.89 -40.39 -34.93
N SER A 75 4.77 -39.07 -34.81
CA SER A 75 5.76 -38.13 -35.35
C SER A 75 5.64 -36.83 -34.56
N ASP A 76 6.46 -36.69 -33.51
CA ASP A 76 6.60 -35.42 -32.80
C ASP A 76 7.07 -34.37 -33.81
N THR A 77 6.15 -33.50 -34.23
CA THR A 77 6.46 -32.39 -35.15
C THR A 77 7.51 -31.50 -34.50
N GLU A 78 8.40 -30.89 -35.29
CA GLU A 78 9.48 -30.03 -34.79
C GLU A 78 8.95 -28.89 -33.87
N SER A 79 7.70 -28.46 -34.10
CA SER A 79 6.94 -27.56 -33.24
C SER A 79 6.58 -28.14 -31.87
N GLU A 80 6.20 -29.42 -31.77
CA GLU A 80 5.89 -30.07 -30.49
C GLU A 80 7.13 -30.29 -29.65
N LYS A 81 8.26 -30.63 -30.28
CA LYS A 81 9.56 -30.71 -29.60
C LYS A 81 9.97 -29.35 -29.04
N ALA A 82 9.83 -28.28 -29.82
CA ALA A 82 10.13 -26.92 -29.37
C ALA A 82 9.24 -26.49 -28.18
N VAL A 83 7.94 -26.80 -28.20
CA VAL A 83 7.03 -26.51 -27.08
C VAL A 83 7.40 -27.30 -25.83
N LYS A 84 7.74 -28.59 -25.95
CA LYS A 84 8.19 -29.42 -24.83
C LYS A 84 9.49 -28.89 -24.19
N GLU A 85 10.45 -28.45 -25.00
CA GLU A 85 11.69 -27.84 -24.50
C GLU A 85 11.46 -26.48 -23.83
N GLU A 86 10.56 -25.65 -24.38
CA GLU A 86 10.19 -24.38 -23.74
C GLU A 86 9.53 -24.60 -22.37
N ILE A 87 8.60 -25.56 -22.27
CA ILE A 87 7.97 -25.94 -21.01
C ILE A 87 9.03 -26.41 -19.99
N LYS A 88 9.97 -27.27 -20.40
CA LYS A 88 11.10 -27.69 -19.55
C LYS A 88 11.88 -26.49 -19.02
N ARG A 89 12.24 -25.55 -19.90
CA ARG A 89 13.00 -24.35 -19.56
C ARG A 89 12.27 -23.50 -18.52
N VAL A 90 10.99 -23.18 -18.76
CA VAL A 90 10.17 -22.35 -17.86
C VAL A 90 10.03 -23.02 -16.49
N TRP A 91 9.84 -24.34 -16.42
CA TRP A 91 9.75 -25.06 -15.15
C TRP A 91 11.08 -25.12 -14.40
N ALA A 92 12.20 -25.32 -15.10
CA ALA A 92 13.54 -25.26 -14.50
C ALA A 92 13.79 -23.87 -13.89
N GLU A 93 13.43 -22.80 -14.61
CA GLU A 93 13.50 -21.43 -14.12
C GLU A 93 12.62 -21.21 -12.88
N ARG A 94 11.38 -21.70 -12.89
CA ARG A 94 10.46 -21.60 -11.72
C ARG A 94 10.98 -22.36 -10.51
N LYS A 95 11.54 -23.56 -10.69
CA LYS A 95 12.16 -24.35 -9.61
C LYS A 95 13.37 -23.60 -9.02
N ALA A 96 14.23 -23.05 -9.86
CA ALA A 96 15.36 -22.23 -9.42
C ALA A 96 14.90 -20.99 -8.64
N LYS A 97 13.88 -20.27 -9.14
CA LYS A 97 13.27 -19.13 -8.45
C LYS A 97 12.69 -19.53 -7.08
N GLY A 98 12.02 -20.67 -7.00
CA GLY A 98 11.47 -21.20 -5.74
C GLY A 98 12.56 -21.54 -4.72
N ALA A 99 13.66 -22.16 -5.16
CA ALA A 99 14.81 -22.46 -4.31
C ALA A 99 15.46 -21.18 -3.77
N GLU A 100 15.67 -20.19 -4.63
CA GLU A 100 16.21 -18.88 -4.24
C GLU A 100 15.28 -18.12 -3.28
N LEU A 101 13.97 -18.15 -3.53
CA LEU A 101 12.98 -17.57 -2.62
C LEU A 101 13.02 -18.25 -1.25
N GLY A 102 13.10 -19.58 -1.21
CA GLY A 102 13.22 -20.35 0.03
C GLY A 102 14.49 -19.99 0.80
N LYS A 103 15.62 -19.78 0.11
CA LYS A 103 16.86 -19.32 0.73
C LYS A 103 16.69 -17.94 1.39
N ARG A 104 16.18 -16.96 0.64
CA ARG A 104 15.92 -15.60 1.12
C ARG A 104 14.94 -15.58 2.29
N TRP A 105 13.92 -16.45 2.27
CA TRP A 105 12.95 -16.56 3.36
C TRP A 105 13.57 -17.09 4.64
N LYS A 106 14.45 -18.10 4.55
CA LYS A 106 15.20 -18.63 5.70
C LYS A 106 16.16 -17.58 6.28
N GLU A 107 16.83 -16.81 5.41
CA GLU A 107 17.71 -15.71 5.83
C GLU A 107 16.92 -14.63 6.59
N LEU A 108 15.73 -14.26 6.10
CA LEU A 108 14.84 -13.31 6.76
C LEU A 108 14.47 -13.78 8.19
N THR A 109 13.96 -15.01 8.33
CA THR A 109 13.51 -15.53 9.64
C THR A 109 14.67 -15.73 10.61
N ALA A 110 15.82 -16.21 10.13
CA ALA A 110 17.01 -16.39 10.96
C ALA A 110 17.64 -15.06 11.40
N GLY A 111 17.47 -14.01 10.60
CA GLY A 111 17.85 -12.64 10.95
C GLY A 111 17.00 -12.10 12.09
N GLN A 112 15.69 -12.33 12.07
CA GLN A 112 14.74 -11.84 13.09
C GLN A 112 15.10 -12.29 14.51
N GLU A 113 15.57 -13.52 14.69
CA GLU A 113 15.89 -14.09 16.00
C GLU A 113 17.18 -13.53 16.61
N ARG A 114 18.06 -12.93 15.80
CA ARG A 114 19.41 -12.50 16.20
C ARG A 114 19.61 -10.98 16.21
N LEU A 115 18.52 -10.21 16.30
CA LEU A 115 18.57 -8.75 16.33
C LEU A 115 18.74 -8.24 17.77
N PHE A 116 19.86 -7.58 18.03
CA PHE A 116 20.16 -6.95 19.33
C PHE A 116 19.87 -5.44 19.32
N ASP A 117 20.21 -4.76 18.23
CA ASP A 117 19.98 -3.33 18.08
C ASP A 117 18.49 -3.04 17.88
N THR A 118 17.95 -2.10 18.66
CA THR A 118 16.54 -1.71 18.62
C THR A 118 16.33 -0.42 17.84
N VAL A 119 15.17 -0.30 17.18
CA VAL A 119 14.65 0.97 16.66
C VAL A 119 13.29 1.24 17.30
N THR A 120 13.16 2.39 17.94
CA THR A 120 11.94 2.79 18.65
C THR A 120 11.16 3.80 17.82
N ILE A 121 9.90 3.47 17.50
CA ILE A 121 9.00 4.32 16.72
C ILE A 121 7.79 4.69 17.57
N ALA A 122 7.47 5.98 17.66
CA ALA A 122 6.21 6.45 18.21
C ALA A 122 5.15 6.45 17.11
N LEU A 123 4.13 5.62 17.25
CA LEU A 123 2.95 5.62 16.39
C LEU A 123 1.86 6.44 17.09
N VAL A 124 1.63 7.65 16.58
CA VAL A 124 0.66 8.60 17.15
C VAL A 124 -0.65 8.46 16.39
N GLY A 125 -1.64 7.82 17.01
CA GLY A 125 -2.88 7.40 16.37
C GLY A 125 -4.13 7.80 17.15
N LYS A 126 -5.31 7.48 16.62
CA LYS A 126 -6.61 7.73 17.28
C LYS A 126 -7.20 6.49 17.94
N TYR A 127 -6.59 5.34 17.71
CA TYR A 127 -7.13 4.02 18.06
C TYR A 127 -6.02 3.13 18.59
N THR A 128 -5.28 3.59 19.61
CA THR A 128 -4.11 2.82 20.08
C THR A 128 -4.45 1.59 20.90
N ASP A 129 -5.65 1.54 21.46
CA ASP A 129 -6.13 0.38 22.23
C ASP A 129 -6.44 -0.82 21.31
N LEU A 130 -6.94 -0.56 20.10
CA LEU A 130 -7.14 -1.58 19.07
C LEU A 130 -5.97 -1.57 18.08
N LYS A 131 -4.86 -2.20 18.49
CA LYS A 131 -3.63 -2.27 17.69
C LYS A 131 -3.85 -2.81 16.27
N ASP A 132 -4.85 -3.67 16.09
CA ASP A 132 -5.23 -4.24 14.80
C ASP A 132 -5.74 -3.20 13.79
N SER A 133 -6.27 -2.07 14.26
CA SER A 133 -6.63 -0.93 13.38
C SER A 133 -5.44 -0.41 12.56
N TYR A 134 -4.22 -0.70 13.01
CA TYR A 134 -2.98 -0.33 12.35
C TYR A 134 -2.13 -1.55 11.96
N MET A 135 -2.75 -2.72 11.75
CA MET A 135 -2.04 -3.96 11.39
C MET A 135 -1.17 -3.80 10.15
N SER A 136 -1.71 -3.20 9.07
CA SER A 136 -0.96 -2.96 7.83
C SER A 136 0.27 -2.06 8.05
N VAL A 137 0.13 -1.00 8.84
CA VAL A 137 1.21 -0.08 9.22
C VAL A 137 2.27 -0.80 10.05
N THR A 138 1.84 -1.60 11.04
CA THR A 138 2.72 -2.40 11.89
C THR A 138 3.55 -3.38 11.07
N LYS A 139 2.92 -4.08 10.11
CA LYS A 139 3.62 -4.98 9.18
C LYS A 139 4.57 -4.25 8.25
N ALA A 140 4.22 -3.05 7.78
CA ALA A 140 5.12 -2.25 6.96
C ALA A 140 6.38 -1.80 7.73
N LEU A 141 6.22 -1.41 9.00
CA LEU A 141 7.34 -1.12 9.91
C LEU A 141 8.18 -2.37 10.17
N GLU A 142 7.54 -3.50 10.46
CA GLU A 142 8.21 -4.79 10.71
C GLU A 142 9.07 -5.23 9.53
N HIS A 143 8.51 -5.23 8.30
CA HIS A 143 9.27 -5.57 7.09
C HIS A 143 10.47 -4.63 6.87
N SER A 144 10.31 -3.36 7.19
CA SER A 144 11.38 -2.36 7.06
C SER A 144 12.47 -2.59 8.11
N ALA A 145 12.08 -2.89 9.35
CA ALA A 145 13.00 -3.22 10.44
C ALA A 145 13.80 -4.50 10.16
N PHE A 146 13.20 -5.51 9.52
CA PHE A 146 13.92 -6.70 9.05
C PHE A 146 14.99 -6.35 8.03
N ARG A 147 14.68 -5.44 7.10
CA ARG A 147 15.61 -5.03 6.05
C ARG A 147 16.83 -4.28 6.58
N VAL A 148 16.65 -3.49 7.64
CA VAL A 148 17.76 -2.75 8.29
C VAL A 148 18.38 -3.50 9.47
N HIS A 149 17.97 -4.76 9.71
CA HIS A 149 18.46 -5.59 10.81
C HIS A 149 18.31 -4.90 12.19
N ARG A 150 17.09 -4.46 12.51
CA ARG A 150 16.75 -3.86 13.80
C ARG A 150 15.53 -4.50 14.43
N LYS A 151 15.55 -4.63 15.76
CA LYS A 151 14.38 -5.03 16.54
C LYS A 151 13.44 -3.83 16.68
N LEU A 152 12.27 -3.91 16.05
CA LEU A 152 11.26 -2.86 16.11
C LEU A 152 10.60 -2.81 17.50
N THR A 153 10.59 -1.63 18.11
CA THR A 153 9.79 -1.31 19.30
C THR A 153 8.80 -0.21 18.94
N ILE A 154 7.50 -0.49 19.05
CA ILE A 154 6.45 0.50 18.78
C ILE A 154 5.92 1.03 20.11
N HIS A 155 6.03 2.34 20.30
CA HIS A 155 5.30 3.05 21.34
C HIS A 155 4.00 3.57 20.75
N TRP A 156 2.89 3.06 21.29
CA TRP A 156 1.54 3.44 20.89
C TRP A 156 1.15 4.67 21.68
N VAL A 157 0.87 5.78 21.00
CA VAL A 157 0.54 7.06 21.62
C VAL A 157 -0.85 7.48 21.15
N GLU A 158 -1.81 7.52 22.07
CA GLU A 158 -3.14 8.06 21.77
C GLU A 158 -3.01 9.56 21.58
N SER A 159 -3.41 10.04 20.41
CA SER A 159 -3.23 11.43 20.01
C SER A 159 -3.91 12.42 20.96
N SER A 160 -5.08 12.12 21.50
CA SER A 160 -5.74 12.99 22.48
C SER A 160 -4.95 13.13 23.79
N ASP A 161 -4.10 12.16 24.14
CA ASP A 161 -3.27 12.26 25.35
C ASP A 161 -2.15 13.32 25.19
N LEU A 162 -1.85 13.77 23.97
CA LEU A 162 -0.87 14.83 23.72
C LEU A 162 -1.46 16.25 23.83
N GLU A 163 -2.78 16.38 23.88
CA GLU A 163 -3.49 17.66 23.88
C GLU A 163 -3.38 18.37 25.25
N PRO A 164 -3.31 19.71 25.29
CA PRO A 164 -3.19 20.47 26.55
C PRO A 164 -4.30 20.19 27.56
N GLU A 165 -5.51 19.92 27.09
CA GLU A 165 -6.66 19.56 27.93
C GLU A 165 -6.40 18.28 28.75
N THR A 166 -5.63 17.34 28.19
CA THR A 166 -5.24 16.12 28.89
C THR A 166 -4.18 16.38 29.96
N GLN A 167 -3.37 17.43 29.82
CA GLN A 167 -2.44 17.83 30.87
C GLN A 167 -3.18 18.22 32.16
N GLU A 168 -4.35 18.86 32.03
CA GLU A 168 -5.18 19.25 33.18
C GLU A 168 -6.02 18.08 33.71
N THR A 169 -6.67 17.34 32.81
CA THR A 169 -7.62 16.28 33.20
C THR A 169 -6.95 14.98 33.60
N ASN A 170 -5.82 14.62 32.97
CA ASN A 170 -5.03 13.43 33.29
C ASN A 170 -3.52 13.63 33.05
N PRO A 171 -2.83 14.36 33.94
CA PRO A 171 -1.41 14.70 33.78
C PRO A 171 -0.50 13.48 33.58
N LYS A 172 -0.85 12.34 34.19
CA LYS A 172 -0.06 11.11 34.07
C LYS A 172 -0.04 10.61 32.62
N ARG A 173 -1.21 10.49 31.98
CA ARG A 173 -1.30 10.06 30.57
C ARG A 173 -0.60 11.04 29.65
N TYR A 174 -0.78 12.34 29.88
CA TYR A 174 -0.11 13.39 29.12
C TYR A 174 1.41 13.25 29.15
N HIS A 175 2.00 13.15 30.34
CA HIS A 175 3.45 13.02 30.48
C HIS A 175 3.99 11.67 29.98
N ASP A 176 3.25 10.58 30.15
CA ASP A 176 3.64 9.27 29.62
C ASP A 176 3.61 9.26 28.08
N ALA A 177 2.59 9.87 27.46
CA ALA A 177 2.48 10.04 26.00
C ALA A 177 3.63 10.90 25.44
N TRP A 178 3.90 12.06 26.04
CA TRP A 178 5.02 12.90 25.61
C TRP A 178 6.38 12.25 25.85
N ARG A 179 6.56 11.48 26.93
CA ARG A 179 7.79 10.70 27.14
C ARG A 179 8.01 9.69 26.01
N ALA A 180 6.95 9.03 25.56
CA ALA A 180 7.03 8.09 24.44
C ALA A 180 7.39 8.77 23.11
N VAL A 181 6.82 9.96 22.83
CA VAL A 181 7.14 10.74 21.62
C VAL A 181 8.57 11.25 21.65
N VAL A 182 9.00 11.86 22.76
CA VAL A 182 10.35 12.44 22.93
C VAL A 182 11.43 11.36 22.95
N GLY A 183 11.13 10.18 23.52
CA GLY A 183 12.07 9.06 23.60
C GLY A 183 12.19 8.22 22.32
N ALA A 184 11.34 8.44 21.32
CA ALA A 184 11.35 7.67 20.09
C ALA A 184 12.41 8.16 19.09
N ASN A 185 12.94 7.24 18.29
CA ASN A 185 13.87 7.55 17.21
C ASN A 185 13.18 8.08 15.94
N GLY A 186 11.87 7.84 15.81
CA GLY A 186 11.05 8.34 14.72
C GLY A 186 9.57 8.39 15.08
N ILE A 187 8.84 9.30 14.44
CA ILE A 187 7.42 9.56 14.69
C ILE A 187 6.62 9.24 13.42
N LEU A 188 5.59 8.40 13.55
CA LEU A 188 4.68 8.06 12.48
C LEU A 188 3.26 8.51 12.83
N VAL A 189 2.65 9.29 11.94
CA VAL A 189 1.23 9.65 12.02
C VAL A 189 0.49 8.96 10.86
N PRO A 190 -0.34 7.94 11.14
CA PRO A 190 -1.03 7.17 10.12
C PRO A 190 -2.27 7.90 9.59
N GLY A 191 -3.02 7.22 8.71
CA GLY A 191 -4.33 7.68 8.30
C GLY A 191 -5.35 7.69 9.45
N GLY A 192 -6.41 8.47 9.27
CA GLY A 192 -7.53 8.57 10.20
C GLY A 192 -8.67 9.36 9.59
N PHE A 193 -9.75 9.55 10.35
CA PHE A 193 -10.90 10.34 9.93
C PHE A 193 -11.43 11.18 11.11
N GLY A 194 -12.12 12.27 10.80
CA GLY A 194 -12.78 13.15 11.76
C GLY A 194 -11.84 14.04 12.55
N HIS A 195 -12.42 14.85 13.45
CA HIS A 195 -11.72 15.90 14.18
C HIS A 195 -10.93 15.42 15.42
N ARG A 196 -11.41 14.38 16.12
CA ARG A 196 -10.81 13.91 17.39
C ARG A 196 -9.31 13.62 17.26
N GLY A 197 -8.50 14.09 18.21
CA GLY A 197 -7.06 13.79 18.30
C GLY A 197 -6.20 14.48 17.24
N THR A 198 -6.78 15.32 16.38
CA THR A 198 -6.02 15.96 15.29
C THR A 198 -5.05 17.02 15.79
N GLU A 199 -5.40 17.75 16.86
CA GLU A 199 -4.51 18.72 17.48
C GLU A 199 -3.30 18.04 18.13
N GLY A 200 -3.51 16.95 18.87
CA GLY A 200 -2.42 16.15 19.42
C GLY A 200 -1.47 15.57 18.36
N MET A 201 -2.01 15.10 17.22
CA MET A 201 -1.19 14.70 16.08
C MET A 201 -0.36 15.86 15.52
N MET A 202 -0.95 17.05 15.36
CA MET A 202 -0.21 18.23 14.90
C MET A 202 0.90 18.65 15.87
N LEU A 203 0.68 18.53 17.18
CA LEU A 203 1.73 18.76 18.18
C LEU A 203 2.91 17.79 18.03
N ALA A 204 2.65 16.51 17.77
CA ALA A 204 3.69 15.53 17.49
C ALA A 204 4.44 15.82 16.17
N ILE A 205 3.72 16.26 15.13
CA ILE A 205 4.31 16.65 13.84
C ILE A 205 5.23 17.86 14.01
N LYS A 206 4.75 18.88 14.73
CA LYS A 206 5.54 20.07 15.08
C LYS A 206 6.82 19.69 15.81
N TYR A 207 6.70 18.85 16.84
CA TYR A 207 7.86 18.35 17.58
C TYR A 207 8.85 17.65 16.66
N ALA A 208 8.38 16.77 15.76
CA ALA A 208 9.24 16.07 14.82
C ALA A 208 10.00 17.05 13.91
N ARG A 209 9.28 18.03 13.33
CA ARG A 209 9.84 19.08 12.47
C ARG A 209 10.91 19.91 13.17
N GLU A 210 10.61 20.39 14.37
CA GLU A 210 11.47 21.34 15.11
C GLU A 210 12.68 20.65 15.74
N GLN A 211 12.51 19.43 16.24
CA GLN A 211 13.60 18.65 16.86
C GLN A 211 14.35 17.76 15.86
N LYS A 212 14.03 17.86 14.57
CA LYS A 212 14.64 17.08 13.48
C LYS A 212 14.53 15.56 13.68
N VAL A 213 13.45 15.09 14.31
CA VAL A 213 13.18 13.67 14.52
C VAL A 213 12.56 13.11 13.23
N PRO A 214 13.09 12.02 12.65
CA PRO A 214 12.50 11.37 11.48
C PRO A 214 10.98 11.23 11.57
N PHE A 215 10.28 11.63 10.51
CA PHE A 215 8.83 11.70 10.46
C PHE A 215 8.27 11.07 9.17
N LEU A 216 7.21 10.28 9.33
CA LEU A 216 6.39 9.78 8.22
C LEU A 216 4.90 10.07 8.49
N GLY A 217 4.30 10.91 7.65
CA GLY A 217 2.86 11.18 7.64
C GLY A 217 2.16 10.43 6.51
N ILE A 218 1.09 9.69 6.83
CA ILE A 218 0.34 8.89 5.85
C ILE A 218 -1.09 9.40 5.78
N CYS A 219 -1.58 9.70 4.57
CA CYS A 219 -2.95 10.16 4.30
C CYS A 219 -3.31 11.37 5.20
N LEU A 220 -4.08 11.16 6.27
CA LEU A 220 -4.36 12.22 7.25
C LEU A 220 -3.08 12.82 7.85
N GLY A 221 -2.05 12.02 8.14
CA GLY A 221 -0.78 12.53 8.67
C GLY A 221 -0.06 13.51 7.71
N PHE A 222 -0.17 13.31 6.40
CA PHE A 222 0.31 14.27 5.40
C PHE A 222 -0.50 15.57 5.44
N GLN A 223 -1.83 15.47 5.52
CA GLN A 223 -2.72 16.63 5.57
C GLN A 223 -2.48 17.48 6.83
N LEU A 224 -2.36 16.83 7.98
CA LEU A 224 -2.06 17.50 9.25
C LEU A 224 -0.68 18.14 9.24
N ALA A 225 0.32 17.57 8.55
CA ALA A 225 1.62 18.22 8.40
C ALA A 225 1.54 19.50 7.57
N VAL A 226 0.68 19.55 6.55
CA VAL A 226 0.43 20.78 5.79
C VAL A 226 -0.27 21.83 6.65
N ILE A 227 -1.25 21.43 7.46
CA ILE A 227 -1.95 22.34 8.37
C ILE A 227 -1.01 22.86 9.47
N GLU A 228 -0.22 21.99 10.09
CA GLU A 228 0.77 22.36 11.11
C GLU A 228 1.76 23.39 10.56
N TRP A 229 2.28 23.17 9.35
CA TRP A 229 3.17 24.11 8.68
C TRP A 229 2.50 25.47 8.45
N ALA A 230 1.26 25.48 7.97
CA ALA A 230 0.51 26.71 7.74
C ALA A 230 0.28 27.50 9.03
N ARG A 231 0.00 26.81 10.14
CA ARG A 231 -0.21 27.44 11.45
C ARG A 231 1.07 28.00 12.07
N ASN A 232 2.16 27.24 12.01
CA ASN A 232 3.38 27.55 12.78
C ASN A 232 4.48 28.24 11.97
N VAL A 233 4.47 28.13 10.64
CA VAL A 233 5.52 28.73 9.77
C VAL A 233 4.96 29.86 8.90
N LEU A 234 3.71 29.76 8.46
CA LEU A 234 3.05 30.81 7.66
C LEU A 234 2.20 31.79 8.50
N ASP A 235 2.14 31.58 9.82
CA ASP A 235 1.34 32.34 10.78
C ASP A 235 -0.13 32.46 10.38
N ILE A 236 -0.74 31.35 9.93
CA ILE A 236 -2.18 31.25 9.65
C ILE A 236 -2.83 30.39 10.74
N PRO A 237 -3.12 30.91 11.94
CA PRO A 237 -3.59 30.09 13.06
C PRO A 237 -4.95 29.42 12.79
N SER A 238 -5.83 30.05 12.01
CA SER A 238 -7.14 29.49 11.61
C SER A 238 -7.08 28.50 10.44
N ALA A 239 -5.88 28.17 9.95
CA ALA A 239 -5.65 27.12 8.96
C ALA A 239 -6.26 25.79 9.41
N THR A 240 -7.12 25.17 8.59
CA THR A 240 -7.74 23.89 8.95
C THR A 240 -8.21 23.10 7.74
N SER A 241 -8.74 21.91 7.99
CA SER A 241 -9.41 21.07 6.99
C SER A 241 -10.91 21.39 6.93
N ALA A 242 -11.44 21.42 5.71
CA ALA A 242 -12.88 21.44 5.47
C ALA A 242 -13.58 20.17 5.97
N GLU A 243 -12.85 19.09 6.29
CA GLU A 243 -13.41 17.89 6.93
C GLU A 243 -13.88 18.15 8.36
N PHE A 244 -13.19 19.04 9.09
CA PHE A 244 -13.38 19.19 10.53
C PHE A 244 -14.50 20.17 10.90
N HIS A 245 -14.99 20.94 9.93
CA HIS A 245 -15.96 22.00 10.15
C HIS A 245 -17.21 21.77 9.30
N HIS A 246 -18.39 21.92 9.92
CA HIS A 246 -19.66 21.88 9.22
C HIS A 246 -19.90 23.15 8.38
N ALA A 247 -19.33 24.29 8.80
CA ALA A 247 -19.31 25.53 8.04
C ALA A 247 -17.98 25.66 7.27
N GLN A 248 -17.96 26.43 6.18
CA GLN A 248 -16.71 26.68 5.46
C GLN A 248 -15.72 27.43 6.36
N PRO A 249 -14.52 26.90 6.59
CA PRO A 249 -13.51 27.58 7.40
C PRO A 249 -12.94 28.77 6.62
N GLU A 250 -12.42 29.76 7.35
CA GLU A 250 -11.80 30.96 6.76
C GLU A 250 -10.58 30.61 5.87
N HIS A 251 -9.76 29.68 6.34
CA HIS A 251 -8.58 29.19 5.62
C HIS A 251 -8.61 27.66 5.44
N PRO A 252 -9.32 27.15 4.41
CA PRO A 252 -9.39 25.73 4.11
C PRO A 252 -8.10 25.30 3.38
N LEU A 253 -7.09 24.85 4.13
CA LEU A 253 -5.87 24.30 3.52
C LEU A 253 -6.11 22.93 2.89
N ILE A 254 -7.05 22.17 3.46
CA ILE A 254 -7.44 20.87 2.98
C ILE A 254 -8.90 20.94 2.56
N VAL A 255 -9.17 20.69 1.27
CA VAL A 255 -10.48 20.87 0.64
C VAL A 255 -10.99 19.56 0.06
N PHE A 256 -12.31 19.41 0.00
CA PHE A 256 -12.94 18.28 -0.66
C PHE A 256 -12.79 18.43 -2.18
N MET A 257 -11.97 17.57 -2.80
CA MET A 257 -11.73 17.57 -4.24
C MET A 257 -11.96 16.16 -4.80
N PRO A 258 -13.24 15.76 -4.96
CA PRO A 258 -13.59 14.40 -5.39
C PRO A 258 -13.12 14.13 -6.82
N GLU A 259 -12.99 12.85 -7.15
CA GLU A 259 -12.90 12.46 -8.55
C GLU A 259 -14.32 12.42 -9.12
N ILE A 260 -14.52 13.08 -10.27
CA ILE A 260 -15.77 12.96 -11.01
C ILE A 260 -15.74 11.58 -11.68
N SER A 261 -16.64 10.71 -11.26
CA SER A 261 -16.86 9.42 -11.91
C SER A 261 -18.15 9.47 -12.72
N ARG A 262 -18.13 8.94 -13.94
CA ARG A 262 -19.34 8.74 -14.74
C ARG A 262 -20.12 7.47 -14.34
N THR A 263 -19.49 6.56 -13.60
CA THR A 263 -20.12 5.30 -13.12
C THR A 263 -20.91 5.48 -11.82
N HIS A 264 -20.52 6.44 -10.97
CA HIS A 264 -21.12 6.64 -9.64
C HIS A 264 -21.58 8.09 -9.52
N MET A 265 -22.87 8.30 -9.27
CA MET A 265 -23.43 9.63 -9.05
C MET A 265 -22.91 10.21 -7.72
N GLY A 266 -22.34 11.41 -7.76
CA GLY A 266 -21.78 12.10 -6.60
C GLY A 266 -20.25 12.21 -6.61
N GLY A 267 -19.69 12.92 -5.61
CA GLY A 267 -18.25 13.08 -5.48
C GLY A 267 -17.58 11.78 -5.02
N THR A 268 -16.91 11.07 -5.92
CA THR A 268 -16.28 9.79 -5.59
C THR A 268 -14.93 9.96 -4.88
N MET A 269 -14.62 9.00 -4.02
CA MET A 269 -13.34 8.91 -3.32
C MET A 269 -12.21 8.59 -4.31
N ARG A 270 -11.05 9.22 -4.15
CA ARG A 270 -9.84 8.80 -4.86
C ARG A 270 -9.39 7.46 -4.32
N LEU A 271 -9.60 6.42 -5.12
CA LEU A 271 -9.42 5.02 -4.71
C LEU A 271 -8.54 4.26 -5.70
N GLY A 272 -7.78 3.31 -5.17
CA GLY A 272 -7.03 2.32 -5.93
C GLY A 272 -5.61 2.76 -6.26
N LEU A 273 -4.98 2.03 -7.17
CA LEU A 273 -3.61 2.29 -7.59
C LEU A 273 -3.57 3.52 -8.50
N ARG A 274 -2.81 4.55 -8.13
CA ARG A 274 -2.68 5.77 -8.93
C ARG A 274 -1.22 6.16 -9.11
N PRO A 275 -0.87 6.79 -10.24
CA PRO A 275 0.46 7.32 -10.46
C PRO A 275 0.69 8.61 -9.64
N THR A 276 1.92 8.74 -9.15
CA THR A 276 2.51 9.96 -8.61
C THR A 276 3.71 10.31 -9.47
N VAL A 277 3.77 11.54 -9.97
CA VAL A 277 4.87 12.08 -10.77
C VAL A 277 5.72 12.98 -9.88
N PHE A 278 7.02 12.70 -9.82
CA PHE A 278 7.98 13.55 -9.12
C PHE A 278 8.35 14.76 -9.97
N GLU A 279 8.51 15.93 -9.34
CA GLU A 279 8.94 17.15 -10.02
C GLU A 279 10.38 17.02 -10.54
N GLU A 280 10.65 17.63 -11.71
CA GLU A 280 12.00 17.76 -12.24
C GLU A 280 12.89 18.60 -11.30
N GLY A 281 14.17 18.24 -11.18
CA GLY A 281 15.12 18.87 -10.26
C GLY A 281 15.15 18.27 -8.85
N THR A 282 14.27 17.30 -8.56
CA THR A 282 14.24 16.57 -7.27
C THR A 282 15.19 15.37 -7.25
N GLU A 283 15.76 14.95 -8.37
CA GLU A 283 16.61 13.76 -8.55
C GLU A 283 17.76 13.70 -7.53
N GLY A 284 18.41 14.84 -7.31
CA GLY A 284 19.66 14.91 -6.56
C GLY A 284 19.50 14.86 -5.04
N TRP A 285 18.36 15.28 -4.50
CA TRP A 285 18.21 15.50 -3.06
C TRP A 285 17.00 14.82 -2.43
N CYS A 286 15.94 14.55 -3.20
CA CYS A 286 14.70 13.96 -2.69
C CYS A 286 14.93 12.51 -2.28
N LYS A 287 14.90 12.26 -0.97
CA LYS A 287 15.23 10.94 -0.40
C LYS A 287 14.14 9.93 -0.78
N ILE A 288 12.87 10.34 -0.76
CA ILE A 288 11.78 9.43 -1.10
C ILE A 288 11.87 8.99 -2.56
N ARG A 289 12.14 9.90 -3.50
CA ARG A 289 12.34 9.54 -4.92
C ARG A 289 13.47 8.53 -5.11
N LYS A 290 14.61 8.73 -4.44
CA LYS A 290 15.74 7.79 -4.52
C LYS A 290 15.39 6.41 -3.95
N LEU A 291 14.63 6.35 -2.86
CA LEU A 291 14.13 5.09 -2.27
C LEU A 291 13.19 4.34 -3.23
N TYR A 292 12.45 5.04 -4.08
CA TYR A 292 11.67 4.45 -5.18
C TYR A 292 12.51 4.18 -6.45
N GLY A 293 13.82 3.98 -6.30
CA GLY A 293 14.73 3.66 -7.39
C GLY A 293 15.06 4.84 -8.32
N GLY A 294 14.82 6.09 -7.88
CA GLY A 294 15.18 7.30 -8.63
C GLY A 294 14.27 7.63 -9.82
N LYS A 295 13.21 6.84 -10.05
CA LYS A 295 12.28 7.04 -11.17
C LYS A 295 11.47 8.32 -10.99
N GLY A 296 11.13 8.98 -12.09
CA GLY A 296 10.27 10.18 -12.08
C GLY A 296 8.79 9.89 -11.80
N LYS A 297 8.40 8.61 -11.72
CA LYS A 297 7.00 8.21 -11.55
C LYS A 297 6.88 6.93 -10.73
N ILE A 298 5.95 6.91 -9.80
CA ILE A 298 5.65 5.77 -8.92
C ILE A 298 4.14 5.49 -8.90
N TRP A 299 3.76 4.32 -8.40
CA TRP A 299 2.36 3.92 -8.28
C TRP A 299 2.09 3.46 -6.86
N GLU A 300 1.13 4.11 -6.20
CA GLU A 300 0.73 3.80 -4.84
C GLU A 300 -0.78 3.75 -4.72
N ARG A 301 -1.28 3.10 -3.65
CA ARG A 301 -2.71 2.96 -3.42
C ARG A 301 -3.24 4.16 -2.66
N HIS A 302 -4.33 4.76 -3.15
CA HIS A 302 -5.02 5.84 -2.47
C HIS A 302 -6.38 5.39 -1.95
N ARG A 303 -6.82 6.03 -0.86
CA ARG A 303 -8.16 5.89 -0.27
C ARG A 303 -8.49 7.13 0.55
N HIS A 304 -8.79 8.24 -0.12
CA HIS A 304 -9.08 9.52 0.53
C HIS A 304 -9.97 10.42 -0.34
N ARG A 305 -10.48 11.49 0.25
CA ARG A 305 -11.46 12.42 -0.36
C ARG A 305 -11.01 13.88 -0.40
N TYR A 306 -10.06 14.22 0.44
CA TYR A 306 -9.62 15.59 0.67
C TYR A 306 -8.21 15.78 0.14
N GLU A 307 -7.91 16.97 -0.36
CA GLU A 307 -6.65 17.29 -1.02
C GLU A 307 -6.17 18.66 -0.55
N VAL A 308 -4.88 18.96 -0.75
CA VAL A 308 -4.35 20.30 -0.48
C VAL A 308 -5.00 21.30 -1.43
N ASN A 309 -5.50 22.41 -0.89
CA ASN A 309 -6.12 23.48 -1.67
C ASN A 309 -5.09 24.11 -2.62
N PRO A 310 -5.30 24.03 -3.96
CA PRO A 310 -4.37 24.57 -4.95
C PRO A 310 -4.05 26.06 -4.75
N GLU A 311 -4.97 26.85 -4.20
CA GLU A 311 -4.80 28.28 -3.95
C GLU A 311 -3.67 28.58 -2.95
N TYR A 312 -3.40 27.66 -2.01
CA TYR A 312 -2.37 27.83 -0.98
C TYR A 312 -1.04 27.21 -1.36
N VAL A 313 -0.98 26.36 -2.40
CA VAL A 313 0.23 25.60 -2.78
C VAL A 313 1.41 26.53 -3.02
N GLN A 314 1.22 27.62 -3.77
CA GLN A 314 2.29 28.58 -4.06
C GLN A 314 2.82 29.27 -2.79
N ARG A 315 1.94 29.57 -1.83
CA ARG A 315 2.34 30.17 -0.54
C ARG A 315 3.12 29.17 0.31
N LEU A 316 2.67 27.91 0.37
CA LEU A 316 3.33 26.82 1.08
C LEU A 316 4.73 26.55 0.52
N VAL A 317 4.87 26.40 -0.79
CA VAL A 317 6.17 26.17 -1.45
C VAL A 317 7.14 27.33 -1.19
N LYS A 318 6.68 28.58 -1.32
CA LYS A 318 7.52 29.77 -1.05
C LYS A 318 8.01 29.83 0.40
N SER A 319 7.26 29.29 1.35
CA SER A 319 7.67 29.23 2.75
C SER A 319 8.65 28.10 3.09
N GLY A 320 8.86 27.15 2.17
CA GLY A 320 9.80 26.03 2.34
C GLY A 320 9.15 24.64 2.40
N MET A 321 7.82 24.54 2.40
CA MET A 321 7.13 23.25 2.32
C MET A 321 7.04 22.78 0.86
N LEU A 322 7.98 21.93 0.45
CA LEU A 322 8.09 21.46 -0.93
C LEU A 322 7.18 20.25 -1.19
N PHE A 323 6.43 20.30 -2.28
CA PHE A 323 5.63 19.19 -2.80
C PHE A 323 6.37 18.50 -3.95
N VAL A 324 7.17 17.50 -3.61
CA VAL A 324 8.04 16.79 -4.57
C VAL A 324 7.28 15.86 -5.51
N GLY A 325 6.06 15.45 -5.16
CA GLY A 325 5.24 14.52 -5.96
C GLY A 325 3.80 14.99 -6.11
N LYS A 326 3.28 14.89 -7.34
CA LYS A 326 1.93 15.32 -7.73
C LYS A 326 1.20 14.24 -8.54
N ASP A 327 -0.09 14.42 -8.77
CA ASP A 327 -0.80 13.66 -9.80
C ASP A 327 -0.30 14.01 -11.21
N GLU A 328 -0.70 13.24 -12.22
CA GLU A 328 -0.25 13.45 -13.62
C GLU A 328 -0.65 14.81 -14.19
N LYS A 329 -1.72 15.42 -13.68
CA LYS A 329 -2.17 16.76 -14.08
C LYS A 329 -1.49 17.88 -13.31
N GLY A 330 -0.81 17.58 -12.20
CA GLY A 330 -0.23 18.58 -11.31
C GLY A 330 -1.24 19.35 -10.46
N GLU A 331 -2.50 18.90 -10.40
CA GLU A 331 -3.59 19.51 -9.63
C GLU A 331 -3.55 19.10 -8.16
N ARG A 332 -3.11 17.87 -7.86
CA ARG A 332 -3.14 17.25 -6.52
C ARG A 332 -1.73 17.03 -6.00
N MET A 333 -1.43 17.61 -4.84
CA MET A 333 -0.16 17.38 -4.15
C MET A 333 -0.22 16.04 -3.41
N GLN A 334 0.73 15.14 -3.68
CA GLN A 334 0.69 13.77 -3.17
C GLN A 334 1.85 13.42 -2.24
N VAL A 335 2.99 14.11 -2.38
CA VAL A 335 4.18 13.87 -1.58
C VAL A 335 4.81 15.20 -1.19
N CYS A 336 5.04 15.42 0.10
CA CYS A 336 5.89 16.50 0.60
C CYS A 336 7.16 15.94 1.23
N GLU A 337 8.27 16.67 1.07
CA GLU A 337 9.54 16.36 1.72
C GLU A 337 10.26 17.65 2.11
N LEU A 338 10.76 17.74 3.35
CA LEU A 338 11.60 18.86 3.78
C LEU A 338 13.07 18.58 3.49
N LYS A 339 13.72 19.48 2.74
CA LYS A 339 15.11 19.31 2.27
C LYS A 339 16.12 19.31 3.44
N ASP A 340 15.97 20.23 4.38
CA ASP A 340 16.91 20.45 5.49
C ASP A 340 16.61 19.61 6.75
N HIS A 341 15.80 18.56 6.60
CA HIS A 341 15.42 17.64 7.65
C HIS A 341 15.98 16.23 7.37
N PRO A 342 16.45 15.48 8.40
CA PRO A 342 17.00 14.12 8.22
C PRO A 342 16.06 13.22 7.41
N PHE A 343 14.80 13.16 7.81
CA PHE A 343 13.72 12.54 7.04
C PHE A 343 12.38 13.12 7.50
N PHE A 344 11.76 14.01 6.73
CA PHE A 344 10.39 14.48 6.99
C PHE A 344 9.61 14.32 5.71
N VAL A 345 8.77 13.29 5.67
CA VAL A 345 8.06 12.89 4.46
C VAL A 345 6.59 12.71 4.78
N GLY A 346 5.72 13.31 3.98
CA GLY A 346 4.29 13.05 4.01
C GLY A 346 3.83 12.48 2.68
N LEU A 347 3.07 11.38 2.71
CA LEU A 347 2.44 10.78 1.54
C LEU A 347 0.92 10.78 1.71
N GLN A 348 0.22 11.26 0.68
CA GLN A 348 -1.24 11.17 0.61
C GLN A 348 -1.72 9.74 0.29
N ALA A 349 -0.85 8.91 -0.28
CA ALA A 349 -1.12 7.49 -0.52
C ALA A 349 -1.00 6.65 0.76
N HIS A 350 -1.38 5.37 0.65
CA HIS A 350 -1.22 4.32 1.68
C HIS A 350 -0.13 3.33 1.26
N PRO A 351 1.16 3.68 1.47
CA PRO A 351 2.29 2.85 1.05
C PRO A 351 2.41 1.53 1.85
N GLU A 352 1.69 1.40 2.97
CA GLU A 352 1.64 0.19 3.80
C GLU A 352 1.01 -1.00 3.07
N PHE A 353 0.07 -0.80 2.15
CA PHE A 353 -0.56 -1.90 1.41
C PHE A 353 0.37 -2.55 0.37
N CYS A 354 1.42 -1.83 -0.01
CA CYS A 354 2.37 -2.24 -1.04
C CYS A 354 3.61 -2.95 -0.47
N THR A 355 3.72 -3.03 0.86
CA THR A 355 4.84 -3.68 1.54
C THR A 355 4.85 -5.19 1.32
N ARG A 356 6.04 -5.80 1.21
CA ARG A 356 6.25 -7.25 1.23
C ARG A 356 7.45 -7.56 2.13
N PRO A 357 7.52 -8.73 2.78
CA PRO A 357 8.62 -9.05 3.70
C PRO A 357 10.01 -8.95 3.04
N LEU A 358 10.11 -9.37 1.78
CA LEU A 358 11.35 -9.33 0.99
C LEU A 358 11.49 -8.10 0.09
N ASN A 359 10.49 -7.21 0.09
CA ASN A 359 10.46 -5.95 -0.66
C ASN A 359 9.64 -4.94 0.14
N PRO A 360 10.20 -4.38 1.23
CA PRO A 360 9.48 -3.46 2.09
C PRO A 360 9.09 -2.19 1.34
N SER A 361 8.02 -1.56 1.79
CA SER A 361 7.55 -0.30 1.21
C SER A 361 8.64 0.78 1.31
N PRO A 362 9.04 1.46 0.22
CA PRO A 362 10.15 2.42 0.23
C PRO A 362 9.97 3.57 1.22
N ALA A 363 8.74 4.07 1.40
CA ALA A 363 8.44 5.13 2.37
C ALA A 363 8.73 4.68 3.82
N PHE A 364 8.28 3.48 4.18
CA PHE A 364 8.54 2.90 5.50
C PHE A 364 10.00 2.51 5.68
N LEU A 365 10.66 1.99 4.64
CA LEU A 365 12.08 1.64 4.69
C LEU A 365 12.93 2.88 4.94
N GLY A 366 12.69 3.96 4.20
CA GLY A 366 13.37 5.24 4.39
C GLY A 366 13.17 5.79 5.79
N PHE A 367 11.93 5.78 6.26
CA PHE A 367 11.59 6.25 7.60
C PHE A 367 12.31 5.46 8.69
N VAL A 368 12.21 4.12 8.66
CA VAL A 368 12.86 3.26 9.66
C VAL A 368 14.37 3.37 9.57
N ALA A 369 14.96 3.40 8.37
CA ALA A 369 16.39 3.57 8.17
C ALA A 369 16.88 4.92 8.73
N ALA A 370 16.14 6.01 8.49
CA ALA A 370 16.44 7.32 9.04
C ALA A 370 16.40 7.33 10.58
N SER A 371 15.43 6.65 11.17
CA SER A 371 15.32 6.44 12.63
C SER A 371 16.47 5.61 13.21
N CYS A 372 17.19 4.85 12.38
CA CYS A 372 18.37 4.10 12.81
C CYS A 372 19.67 4.91 12.66
N GLY A 373 19.65 6.01 11.91
CA GLY A 373 20.80 6.86 11.65
C GLY A 373 20.97 7.24 10.17
N ALA A 374 21.68 8.34 9.92
CA ALA A 374 21.89 8.87 8.57
C ALA A 374 22.68 7.92 7.65
N GLU A 375 23.62 7.16 8.20
CA GLU A 375 24.40 6.16 7.47
C GLU A 375 23.52 5.02 6.96
N VAL A 376 22.65 4.49 7.81
CA VAL A 376 21.70 3.41 7.47
C VAL A 376 20.75 3.85 6.36
N LEU A 377 20.25 5.09 6.44
CA LEU A 377 19.41 5.66 5.38
C LEU A 377 20.17 5.75 4.04
N THR A 378 21.41 6.21 4.07
CA THR A 378 22.25 6.36 2.87
C THR A 378 22.50 5.01 2.20
N GLU A 379 22.86 3.99 2.99
CA GLU A 379 23.03 2.61 2.51
C GLU A 379 21.76 2.08 1.84
N GLN A 380 20.60 2.25 2.49
CA GLN A 380 19.33 1.78 1.92
C GLN A 380 18.94 2.55 0.65
N ILE A 381 19.24 3.84 0.55
CA ILE A 381 19.04 4.62 -0.66
C ILE A 381 19.88 4.04 -1.81
N GLU A 382 21.19 3.83 -1.59
CA GLU A 382 22.08 3.28 -2.62
C GLU A 382 21.64 1.89 -3.09
N LEU A 383 21.16 1.08 -2.15
CA LEU A 383 20.67 -0.26 -2.43
C LEU A 383 19.35 -0.24 -3.20
N GLN A 384 18.41 0.63 -2.84
CA GLN A 384 17.15 0.78 -3.55
C GLN A 384 17.34 1.31 -4.98
N LEU A 385 18.27 2.25 -5.19
CA LEU A 385 18.62 2.74 -6.53
C LEU A 385 19.05 1.60 -7.49
N LYS A 386 19.65 0.53 -6.95
CA LYS A 386 20.11 -0.62 -7.73
C LYS A 386 19.06 -1.74 -7.83
N THR A 387 18.26 -1.93 -6.78
CA THR A 387 17.47 -3.17 -6.60
C THR A 387 15.97 -2.99 -6.58
N PHE A 388 15.46 -1.75 -6.47
CA PHE A 388 14.04 -1.48 -6.36
C PHE A 388 13.25 -2.01 -7.55
N LYS A 389 12.19 -2.75 -7.26
CA LYS A 389 11.18 -3.16 -8.25
C LYS A 389 9.80 -2.81 -7.71
N PRO A 390 8.94 -2.14 -8.51
CA PRO A 390 7.56 -1.91 -8.15
C PRO A 390 6.87 -3.23 -7.77
N PRO A 391 6.08 -3.27 -6.68
CA PRO A 391 5.38 -4.49 -6.26
C PRO A 391 4.15 -4.81 -7.13
N HIS A 392 3.86 -3.96 -8.13
CA HIS A 392 2.65 -4.04 -8.96
C HIS A 392 2.94 -4.73 -10.29
N PRO A 393 1.99 -5.52 -10.83
CA PRO A 393 2.08 -6.01 -12.20
C PRO A 393 2.15 -4.84 -13.20
N GLU A 394 2.95 -4.99 -14.27
CA GLU A 394 3.11 -3.94 -15.29
C GLU A 394 1.78 -3.48 -15.90
N GLY A 395 0.88 -4.42 -16.19
CA GLY A 395 -0.45 -4.11 -16.73
C GLY A 395 -1.38 -3.36 -15.77
N ALA A 396 -1.09 -3.33 -14.47
CA ALA A 396 -1.85 -2.56 -13.49
C ALA A 396 -1.33 -1.12 -13.33
N MET A 397 -0.08 -0.85 -13.73
CA MET A 397 0.56 0.47 -13.64
C MET A 397 0.18 1.36 -14.83
N ILE A 398 -1.10 1.67 -14.93
CA ILE A 398 -1.66 2.50 -16.01
C ILE A 398 -1.73 3.98 -15.62
N SER A 399 -1.89 4.86 -16.62
CA SER A 399 -2.11 6.30 -16.42
C SER A 399 -3.51 6.62 -15.90
N GLU A 400 -3.70 7.80 -15.33
CA GLU A 400 -5.03 8.29 -14.93
C GLU A 400 -5.96 8.48 -16.13
N ALA A 401 -5.43 8.90 -17.29
CA ALA A 401 -6.20 9.00 -18.51
C ALA A 401 -6.76 7.63 -18.93
N GLN A 402 -5.92 6.58 -18.86
CA GLN A 402 -6.35 5.21 -19.12
C GLN A 402 -7.37 4.73 -18.09
N LEU A 403 -7.18 5.00 -16.80
CA LEU A 403 -8.16 4.67 -15.75
C LEU A 403 -9.52 5.29 -16.03
N ARG A 404 -9.57 6.58 -16.38
CA ARG A 404 -10.82 7.29 -16.76
C ARG A 404 -11.47 6.69 -17.99
N SER A 405 -10.68 6.35 -19.01
CA SER A 405 -11.22 5.70 -20.22
C SER A 405 -11.75 4.28 -19.96
N ALA A 406 -11.11 3.52 -19.07
CA ALA A 406 -11.54 2.18 -18.69
C ALA A 406 -12.83 2.22 -17.86
N SER A 407 -12.96 3.19 -16.94
CA SER A 407 -14.24 3.44 -16.27
C SER A 407 -15.33 3.82 -17.27
N ASP A 408 -15.04 4.67 -18.26
CA ASP A 408 -16.01 5.09 -19.28
C ASP A 408 -16.42 3.94 -20.22
N ALA A 409 -15.49 3.07 -20.60
CA ALA A 409 -15.78 1.90 -21.41
C ALA A 409 -16.66 0.89 -20.65
N ASN A 410 -16.40 0.68 -19.36
CA ASN A 410 -17.22 -0.17 -18.50
C ASN A 410 -18.64 0.39 -18.32
N VAL A 411 -18.82 1.73 -18.27
CA VAL A 411 -20.16 2.35 -18.32
C VAL A 411 -20.87 1.98 -19.61
N ARG A 412 -20.23 2.21 -20.77
CA ARG A 412 -20.87 1.98 -22.07
C ARG A 412 -21.24 0.52 -22.30
N SER A 413 -20.47 -0.42 -21.78
CA SER A 413 -20.81 -1.85 -21.82
C SER A 413 -21.92 -2.22 -20.84
N ALA A 414 -21.99 -1.56 -19.67
CA ALA A 414 -23.02 -1.81 -18.66
C ALA A 414 -24.37 -1.17 -19.03
N THR A 415 -24.37 -0.06 -19.76
CA THR A 415 -25.60 0.63 -20.22
C THR A 415 -26.10 0.13 -21.58
N GLY A 416 -25.69 -1.07 -22.01
CA GLY A 416 -26.05 -1.76 -23.25
C GLY A 416 -26.96 -1.00 -24.22
N GLY A 417 -26.37 -0.12 -25.04
CA GLY A 417 -26.98 0.41 -26.27
C GLY A 417 -28.46 0.82 -26.21
N VAL A 418 -28.92 1.49 -25.15
CA VAL A 418 -30.27 2.07 -25.13
C VAL A 418 -30.20 3.49 -25.68
N GLU A 419 -30.66 3.67 -26.92
CA GLU A 419 -31.04 4.99 -27.43
C GLU A 419 -32.09 5.62 -26.51
N GLU A 420 -31.91 6.91 -26.20
CA GLU A 420 -32.82 7.69 -25.36
C GLU A 420 -34.26 7.68 -25.92
N SER A 421 -35.13 6.82 -25.39
CA SER A 421 -36.57 7.04 -25.43
C SER A 421 -37.01 7.68 -24.11
N LYS A 422 -37.42 8.95 -24.18
CA LYS A 422 -38.08 9.67 -23.08
C LYS A 422 -39.33 8.89 -22.62
N THR A 423 -39.33 8.41 -21.39
CA THR A 423 -40.57 8.07 -20.67
C THR A 423 -40.42 8.38 -19.17
N ASP A 424 -41.54 8.80 -18.59
CA ASP A 424 -41.70 9.68 -17.44
C ASP A 424 -41.26 9.15 -16.06
N ASP A 425 -40.96 10.12 -15.19
CA ASP A 425 -40.83 10.02 -13.73
C ASP A 425 -42.02 9.26 -13.12
N LYS A 426 -41.75 8.15 -12.40
CA LYS A 426 -42.42 7.85 -11.11
C LYS A 426 -41.90 6.68 -10.26
N ASP A 427 -41.01 5.80 -10.74
CA ASP A 427 -40.56 4.64 -9.93
C ASP A 427 -39.09 4.69 -9.48
N LYS A 428 -38.68 5.77 -8.80
CA LYS A 428 -37.32 5.94 -8.23
C LYS A 428 -37.20 5.62 -6.73
N GLY A 429 -38.20 4.95 -6.13
CA GLY A 429 -38.22 4.64 -4.70
C GLY A 429 -37.44 3.39 -4.30
N ASP A 430 -37.56 2.29 -5.05
CA ASP A 430 -37.13 0.97 -4.56
C ASP A 430 -35.77 0.47 -5.08
N ALA A 431 -35.23 1.08 -6.14
CA ALA A 431 -33.92 0.68 -6.70
C ALA A 431 -32.72 1.14 -5.84
N ALA A 432 -32.90 2.16 -4.99
CA ALA A 432 -31.83 2.68 -4.13
C ALA A 432 -31.57 1.79 -2.90
N SER A 433 -32.57 1.05 -2.42
CA SER A 433 -32.48 0.19 -1.24
C SER A 433 -31.70 -1.10 -1.56
N LEU A 434 -32.02 -1.76 -2.67
CA LEU A 434 -31.34 -2.99 -3.12
C LEU A 434 -29.88 -2.76 -3.53
N HIS A 435 -29.51 -1.55 -3.95
CA HIS A 435 -28.11 -1.26 -4.33
C HIS A 435 -27.20 -1.02 -3.11
N MET A 436 -27.79 -0.67 -1.95
CA MET A 436 -27.05 -0.52 -0.70
C MET A 436 -26.66 -1.87 -0.09
N GLU A 437 -27.47 -2.92 -0.27
CA GLU A 437 -27.17 -4.26 0.25
C GLU A 437 -26.02 -4.96 -0.52
N VAL A 438 -25.84 -4.67 -1.80
CA VAL A 438 -24.73 -5.23 -2.61
C VAL A 438 -23.37 -4.63 -2.22
N VAL A 439 -23.34 -3.40 -1.69
CA VAL A 439 -22.10 -2.74 -1.22
C VAL A 439 -21.61 -3.30 0.12
N GLN A 440 -22.50 -3.96 0.88
CA GLN A 440 -22.14 -4.58 2.15
C GLN A 440 -21.51 -5.97 1.96
N ALA A 441 -21.92 -6.73 0.94
CA ALA A 441 -21.44 -8.09 0.69
C ALA A 441 -20.02 -8.19 0.07
N VAL A 442 -19.50 -7.14 -0.55
CA VAL A 442 -18.14 -7.14 -1.13
C VAL A 442 -17.06 -6.70 -0.10
N ASN A 443 -17.48 -6.30 1.10
CA ASN A 443 -16.59 -5.89 2.19
C ASN A 443 -16.37 -6.96 3.28
N GLU A 444 -16.95 -8.16 3.14
CA GLU A 444 -16.79 -9.25 4.12
C GLU A 444 -15.78 -10.35 3.74
N ASP A 445 -15.11 -10.26 2.58
CA ASP A 445 -13.98 -11.14 2.24
C ASP A 445 -12.64 -10.39 2.28
N VAL A 446 -12.19 -10.08 3.51
CA VAL A 446 -10.77 -9.88 3.88
C VAL A 446 -10.48 -10.62 5.17
#